data_AF-A0A2K6GVX6-F1
#
_entry.id   AF-A0A2K6GVX6-F1
#
_cell.length_a   1.000
_cell.length_b   1.000
_cell.length_c   1.000
_cell.angle_alpha   90.00
_cell.angle_beta   90.00
_cell.angle_gamma   90.00
#
_symmetry.space_group_name_H-M   'P 1'
#
loop_
_entity.id
_entity.type
_entity.pdbx_description
1 polymer ?
#
loop_
_entity_poly.entity_id
_entity_poly.type
_entity_poly.pdbx_seq_one_letter_code
_entity_poly.pdbx_strand_id
1 'polypeptide(L)'
;MFQGQCGWFSSSVSRDLRQFWVAEGGTISDPRAADFLFSCDASHPDTLRIYQSLDYIEDNATVFHACYLSAVAKAEMKNSVALGHFILPPACLQQHDEVTPNEIKILRENSELATEHKKELPK
;
A
#
# COMPACT_ATOMS: atom_id res chain seq x y z
N MET A 1 11.07 -18.38 -2.36
CA MET A 1 10.08 -17.71 -1.46
C MET A 1 8.67 -17.86 -1.98
N PHE A 2 8.47 -17.76 -3.30
CA PHE A 2 7.17 -17.84 -3.95
C PHE A 2 6.89 -19.21 -4.56
N GLN A 3 7.60 -20.24 -4.09
CA GLN A 3 7.51 -21.58 -4.68
C GLN A 3 6.09 -22.13 -4.52
N GLY A 4 5.47 -22.46 -5.66
CA GLY A 4 4.10 -22.98 -5.72
C GLY A 4 3.01 -21.90 -5.62
N GLN A 5 3.39 -20.61 -5.58
CA GLN A 5 2.45 -19.50 -5.58
C GLN A 5 2.22 -18.97 -7.00
N CYS A 6 0.99 -18.56 -7.26
CA CYS A 6 0.56 -17.97 -8.52
C CYS A 6 0.40 -16.46 -8.35
N GLY A 7 0.99 -15.68 -9.26
CA GLY A 7 0.97 -14.23 -9.22
C GLY A 7 0.42 -13.65 -10.52
N TRP A 8 -0.46 -12.66 -10.41
CA TRP A 8 -0.86 -11.84 -11.54
C TRP A 8 -0.20 -10.46 -11.45
N PHE A 9 0.17 -9.92 -12.61
CA PHE A 9 0.92 -8.66 -12.72
C PHE A 9 0.26 -7.73 -13.73
N SER A 10 -0.17 -6.56 -13.24
CA SER A 10 -0.63 -5.44 -14.09
C SER A 10 0.44 -5.06 -15.11
N SER A 11 0.04 -4.53 -16.27
CA SER A 11 0.97 -3.98 -17.26
C SER A 11 1.89 -2.87 -16.71
N SER A 12 1.50 -2.22 -15.60
CA SER A 12 2.33 -1.23 -14.89
C SER A 12 3.58 -1.81 -14.23
N VAL A 13 3.63 -3.14 -14.00
CA VAL A 13 4.78 -3.78 -13.32
C VAL A 13 5.89 -4.08 -14.31
N SER A 14 7.13 -3.68 -13.98
CA SER A 14 8.30 -3.91 -14.83
C SER A 14 8.58 -5.41 -15.07
N ARG A 15 9.23 -5.71 -16.18
CA ARG A 15 9.62 -7.09 -16.53
C ARG A 15 10.57 -7.70 -15.50
N ASP A 16 11.48 -6.91 -14.94
CA ASP A 16 12.47 -7.37 -13.97
C ASP A 16 11.82 -7.92 -12.71
N LEU A 17 10.77 -7.26 -12.20
CA LEU A 17 10.02 -7.72 -11.03
C LEU A 17 9.27 -9.02 -11.30
N ARG A 18 8.68 -9.17 -12.49
CA ARG A 18 8.04 -10.42 -12.92
C ARG A 18 9.05 -11.55 -13.05
N GLN A 19 10.24 -11.24 -13.57
CA GLN A 19 11.31 -12.23 -13.70
C GLN A 19 11.86 -12.65 -12.34
N PHE A 20 11.97 -11.71 -11.39
CA PHE A 20 12.33 -12.01 -10.01
C PHE A 20 11.31 -12.94 -9.35
N TRP A 21 10.01 -12.70 -9.50
CA TRP A 21 8.95 -13.60 -9.01
C TRP A 21 9.15 -15.03 -9.50
N VAL A 22 9.36 -15.19 -10.81
CA VAL A 22 9.57 -16.51 -11.43
C VAL A 22 10.88 -17.15 -10.95
N ALA A 23 11.95 -16.38 -10.84
CA ALA A 23 13.25 -16.85 -10.34
C ALA A 23 13.17 -17.35 -8.89
N GLU A 24 12.28 -16.78 -8.08
CA GLU A 24 12.00 -17.18 -6.69
C GLU A 24 10.99 -18.33 -6.55
N GLY A 25 10.61 -18.96 -7.67
CA GLY A 25 9.77 -20.16 -7.76
C GLY A 25 8.29 -19.90 -8.01
N GLY A 26 7.90 -18.64 -8.23
CA GLY A 26 6.52 -18.26 -8.52
C GLY A 26 6.12 -18.56 -9.96
N THR A 27 4.82 -18.67 -10.20
CA THR A 27 4.24 -18.81 -11.54
C THR A 27 3.36 -17.61 -11.87
N ILE A 28 3.24 -17.26 -13.15
CA ILE A 28 2.37 -16.16 -13.60
C ILE A 28 1.07 -16.76 -14.12
N SER A 29 -0.06 -16.27 -13.64
CA SER A 29 -1.39 -16.76 -14.00
C SER A 29 -2.38 -15.62 -14.25
N ASP A 30 -3.58 -15.99 -14.70
CA ASP A 30 -4.74 -15.10 -14.80
C ASP A 30 -5.14 -14.55 -13.41
N PRO A 31 -5.73 -13.34 -13.34
CA PRO A 31 -6.04 -12.71 -12.05
C PRO A 31 -7.01 -13.52 -11.19
N ARG A 32 -7.91 -14.31 -11.79
CA ARG A 32 -8.85 -15.19 -11.07
C ARG A 32 -8.21 -16.47 -10.52
N ALA A 33 -7.03 -16.83 -11.00
CA ALA A 33 -6.29 -18.03 -10.60
C ALA A 33 -4.98 -17.67 -9.88
N ALA A 34 -4.79 -16.41 -9.53
CA ALA A 34 -3.58 -15.93 -8.86
C ALA A 34 -3.85 -15.80 -7.36
N ASP A 35 -2.88 -16.23 -6.55
CA ASP A 35 -2.89 -16.05 -5.10
C ASP A 35 -2.50 -14.60 -4.73
N PHE A 36 -1.69 -13.95 -5.58
CA PHE A 36 -1.20 -12.58 -5.38
C PHE A 36 -1.45 -11.72 -6.60
N LEU A 37 -1.98 -10.51 -6.38
CA LEU A 37 -2.20 -9.52 -7.43
C LEU A 37 -1.24 -8.34 -7.22
N PHE A 38 -0.37 -8.06 -8.19
CA PHE A 38 0.62 -6.99 -8.09
C PHE A 38 0.38 -5.87 -9.13
N SER A 39 0.51 -4.62 -8.69
CA SER A 39 0.54 -3.44 -9.56
C SER A 39 1.54 -2.40 -9.04
N CYS A 40 2.08 -1.54 -9.92
CA CYS A 40 2.82 -0.34 -9.51
C CYS A 40 1.93 0.93 -9.52
N ASP A 41 0.69 0.81 -9.95
CA ASP A 41 -0.18 1.96 -10.21
C ASP A 41 -1.65 1.57 -9.97
N ALA A 42 -2.27 2.20 -8.99
CA ALA A 42 -3.67 1.96 -8.62
C ALA A 42 -4.66 2.55 -9.65
N SER A 43 -4.23 3.50 -10.47
CA SER A 43 -5.03 4.10 -11.54
C SER A 43 -4.91 3.36 -12.87
N HIS A 44 -4.04 2.34 -12.94
CA HIS A 44 -3.78 1.62 -14.18
C HIS A 44 -5.03 0.86 -14.65
N PRO A 45 -5.36 0.85 -15.96
CA PRO A 45 -6.57 0.20 -16.46
C PRO A 45 -6.71 -1.27 -16.05
N ASP A 46 -5.62 -2.02 -16.06
CA ASP A 46 -5.59 -3.43 -15.63
C ASP A 46 -5.95 -3.58 -14.16
N THR A 47 -5.46 -2.67 -13.31
CA THR A 47 -5.69 -2.66 -11.87
C THR A 47 -7.10 -2.18 -11.53
N LEU A 48 -7.62 -1.19 -12.26
CA LEU A 48 -9.01 -0.73 -12.13
C LEU A 48 -10.00 -1.87 -12.41
N ARG A 49 -9.73 -2.74 -13.39
CA ARG A 49 -10.57 -3.93 -13.65
C ARG A 49 -10.63 -4.87 -12.44
N ILE A 50 -9.55 -4.99 -11.67
CA ILE A 50 -9.55 -5.77 -10.42
C ILE A 50 -10.42 -5.07 -9.38
N TYR A 51 -10.24 -3.77 -9.12
CA TYR A 51 -11.05 -3.05 -8.13
C TYR A 51 -12.55 -3.04 -8.43
N GLN A 52 -12.91 -3.13 -9.70
CA GLN A 52 -14.31 -3.20 -10.17
C GLN A 52 -14.85 -4.64 -10.23
N SER A 53 -14.02 -5.65 -9.98
CA SER A 53 -14.43 -7.05 -10.00
C SER A 53 -15.20 -7.43 -8.74
N LEU A 54 -16.05 -8.46 -8.85
CA LEU A 54 -16.75 -9.04 -7.69
C LEU A 54 -15.76 -9.58 -6.66
N ASP A 55 -14.66 -10.19 -7.11
CA ASP A 55 -13.64 -10.74 -6.21
C ASP A 55 -13.08 -9.66 -5.26
N TYR A 56 -12.87 -8.43 -5.75
CA TYR A 56 -12.40 -7.34 -4.89
C TYR A 56 -13.53 -6.79 -4.00
N ILE A 57 -14.74 -6.65 -4.53
CA ILE A 57 -15.89 -6.10 -3.78
C ILE A 57 -16.32 -7.02 -2.64
N GLU A 58 -16.15 -8.34 -2.80
CA GLU A 58 -16.45 -9.37 -1.80
C GLU A 58 -15.24 -9.74 -0.92
N ASP A 59 -14.20 -8.90 -0.89
CA ASP A 59 -12.96 -9.11 -0.11
C ASP A 59 -12.18 -10.41 -0.43
N ASN A 60 -12.45 -11.03 -1.58
CA ASN A 60 -11.75 -12.23 -2.06
C ASN A 60 -10.44 -11.91 -2.81
N ALA A 61 -10.20 -10.64 -3.17
CA ALA A 61 -9.00 -10.19 -3.86
C ALA A 61 -8.38 -8.96 -3.17
N THR A 62 -7.06 -8.98 -3.01
CA THR A 62 -6.29 -7.82 -2.53
C THR A 62 -5.17 -7.52 -3.51
N VAL A 63 -5.04 -6.25 -3.89
CA VAL A 63 -3.96 -5.78 -4.76
C VAL A 63 -2.81 -5.27 -3.89
N PHE A 64 -1.58 -5.70 -4.21
CA PHE A 64 -0.36 -5.25 -3.57
C PHE A 64 0.50 -4.40 -4.51
N HIS A 65 1.22 -3.45 -3.95
CA HIS A 65 2.23 -2.69 -4.67
C HIS A 65 3.42 -3.61 -4.99
N ALA A 66 3.82 -3.68 -6.26
CA ALA A 66 4.93 -4.53 -6.70
C ALA A 66 6.31 -4.14 -6.10
N CYS A 67 6.37 -3.03 -5.36
CA CYS A 67 7.55 -2.64 -4.58
C CYS A 67 7.84 -3.64 -3.45
N TYR A 68 6.85 -4.44 -3.06
CA TYR A 68 7.05 -5.60 -2.20
C TYR A 68 8.17 -6.50 -2.73
N LEU A 69 8.16 -6.81 -4.03
CA LEU A 69 9.18 -7.67 -4.64
C LEU A 69 10.57 -7.04 -4.59
N SER A 70 10.66 -5.72 -4.81
CA SER A 70 11.92 -4.98 -4.64
C SER A 70 12.42 -4.99 -3.20
N ALA A 71 11.52 -4.86 -2.22
CA ALA A 71 11.87 -4.89 -0.80
C ALA A 71 12.36 -6.29 -0.39
N VAL A 72 11.67 -7.34 -0.83
CA VAL A 72 12.06 -8.74 -0.64
C VAL A 72 13.42 -9.01 -1.28
N ALA A 73 13.67 -8.55 -2.50
CA ALA A 73 14.94 -8.74 -3.19
C ALA A 73 16.13 -8.10 -2.45
N LYS A 74 15.88 -7.03 -1.70
CA LYS A 74 16.90 -6.31 -0.91
C LYS A 74 17.06 -6.85 0.52
N ALA A 75 16.10 -7.62 1.02
CA ALA A 75 16.13 -8.12 2.37
C ALA A 75 17.12 -9.29 2.52
N GLU A 76 17.96 -9.25 3.56
CA GLU A 76 18.90 -10.34 3.88
C GLU A 76 18.16 -11.63 4.26
N MET A 77 17.03 -11.48 4.97
CA MET A 77 16.12 -12.58 5.28
C MET A 77 14.81 -12.40 4.52
N LYS A 78 14.52 -13.31 3.61
CA LYS A 78 13.35 -13.24 2.71
C LYS A 78 12.00 -13.16 3.43
N ASN A 79 11.92 -13.63 4.68
CA ASN A 79 10.67 -13.64 5.47
C ASN A 79 10.50 -12.39 6.38
N SER A 80 11.39 -11.40 6.32
CA SER A 80 11.30 -10.21 7.19
C SER A 80 10.33 -9.14 6.67
N VAL A 81 9.99 -9.18 5.38
CA VAL A 81 9.17 -8.14 4.74
C VAL A 81 7.70 -8.50 4.88
N ALA A 82 6.99 -7.76 5.74
CA ALA A 82 5.55 -7.94 5.91
C ALA A 82 4.78 -7.42 4.69
N LEU A 83 3.99 -8.32 4.08
CA LEU A 83 3.22 -8.04 2.86
C LEU A 83 2.17 -6.95 3.06
N GLY A 84 1.57 -6.86 4.26
CA GLY A 84 0.51 -5.89 4.56
C GLY A 84 0.91 -4.41 4.42
N HIS A 85 2.21 -4.08 4.48
CA HIS A 85 2.69 -2.72 4.22
C HIS A 85 2.62 -2.29 2.75
N PHE A 86 2.37 -3.25 1.87
CA PHE A 86 2.32 -3.04 0.43
C PHE A 86 0.91 -3.21 -0.11
N ILE A 87 -0.14 -3.13 0.70
CA ILE A 87 -1.51 -3.09 0.16
C ILE A 87 -1.64 -1.83 -0.71
N LEU A 88 -2.14 -2.01 -1.93
CA LEU A 88 -2.40 -0.94 -2.88
C LEU A 88 -3.91 -0.70 -2.95
N PRO A 89 -4.46 0.26 -2.20
CA PRO A 89 -5.88 0.59 -2.31
C PRO A 89 -6.15 1.39 -3.60
N PRO A 90 -7.42 1.45 -4.05
CA PRO A 90 -7.83 2.32 -5.16
C PRO A 90 -7.33 3.76 -5.01
N ALA A 91 -6.90 4.37 -6.11
CA ALA A 91 -6.28 5.71 -6.11
C ALA A 91 -7.18 6.80 -5.49
N CYS A 92 -8.51 6.66 -5.57
CA CYS A 92 -9.46 7.57 -4.93
C CYS A 92 -9.43 7.53 -3.40
N LEU A 93 -8.98 6.41 -2.80
CA LEU A 93 -8.86 6.27 -1.34
C LEU A 93 -7.51 6.75 -0.80
N GLN A 94 -6.48 6.84 -1.66
CA GLN A 94 -5.13 7.26 -1.27
C GLN A 94 -5.03 8.76 -0.96
N GLN A 95 -6.00 9.56 -1.41
CA GLN A 95 -5.98 11.02 -1.26
C GLN A 95 -6.43 11.50 0.14
N HIS A 96 -6.80 10.58 1.04
CA HIS A 96 -7.30 10.91 2.37
C HIS A 96 -6.24 10.94 3.48
N ASP A 97 -4.97 10.61 3.19
CA ASP A 97 -3.86 10.72 4.14
C ASP A 97 -3.19 12.11 4.15
N GLU A 98 -3.76 13.11 3.47
CA GLU A 98 -3.40 14.50 3.72
C GLU A 98 -3.97 14.94 5.09
N VAL A 99 -3.23 14.65 6.16
CA VAL A 99 -3.26 15.55 7.32
C VAL A 99 -2.75 16.89 6.82
N THR A 100 -3.67 17.76 6.44
CA THR A 100 -3.30 19.13 6.07
C THR A 100 -2.52 19.72 7.25
N PRO A 101 -1.35 20.34 7.04
CA PRO A 101 -0.54 20.92 8.12
C PRO A 101 -1.32 21.93 9.00
N ASN A 102 -2.43 22.45 8.50
CA ASN A 102 -3.31 23.37 9.22
C ASN A 102 -4.05 22.72 10.40
N GLU A 103 -4.42 21.44 10.35
CA GLU A 103 -5.12 20.77 11.47
C GLU A 103 -4.19 20.59 12.67
N ILE A 104 -2.89 20.31 12.43
CA ILE A 104 -1.87 20.19 13.49
C ILE A 104 -1.61 21.55 14.16
N LYS A 105 -1.69 22.65 13.40
CA LYS A 105 -1.49 24.00 13.94
C LYS A 105 -2.61 24.39 14.92
N ILE A 106 -3.86 24.06 14.61
CA ILE A 106 -5.02 24.40 15.45
C ILE A 106 -4.97 23.65 16.79
N LEU A 107 -4.53 22.40 16.82
CA LEU A 107 -4.40 21.63 18.07
C LEU A 107 -3.27 22.17 18.97
N ARG A 108 -2.17 22.66 18.38
CA ARG A 108 -1.06 23.24 19.13
C ARG A 108 -1.41 24.60 19.73
N GLU A 109 -2.00 25.49 18.95
CA GLU A 109 -2.38 26.84 19.40
C GLU A 109 -3.45 26.80 20.51
N ASN A 110 -4.38 25.85 20.45
CA ASN A 110 -5.38 25.67 21.52
C ASN A 110 -4.80 25.11 22.82
N SER A 111 -3.67 24.39 22.77
CA SER A 111 -2.98 23.87 23.96
C SER A 111 -2.14 24.95 24.66
N GLU A 112 -1.58 25.90 23.90
CA GLU A 112 -0.74 26.99 24.42
C GLU A 112 -1.57 28.13 25.07
N LEU A 113 -2.84 28.30 24.69
CA LEU A 113 -3.71 29.32 25.28
C LEU A 113 -4.25 28.97 26.69
N ALA A 114 -4.08 27.72 27.16
CA ALA A 114 -4.68 27.25 28.41
C ALA A 114 -3.83 27.51 29.67
N THR A 115 -2.61 28.05 29.55
CA THR A 115 -1.68 28.17 30.69
C THR A 115 -1.35 29.57 31.18
N GLU A 116 -1.89 30.65 30.60
CA GLU A 116 -1.53 32.02 30.99
C GLU A 116 -2.66 32.80 31.70
N HIS A 117 -3.18 32.29 32.82
CA HIS A 117 -3.97 33.10 33.76
C HIS A 117 -3.59 32.77 35.21
N LYS A 118 -2.37 33.16 35.63
CA LYS A 118 -2.01 33.20 37.06
C LYS A 118 -0.94 34.25 37.39
N LYS A 119 -1.25 35.50 37.09
CA LYS A 119 -0.70 36.73 37.67
C LYS A 119 -1.47 37.82 36.92
N GLU A 120 -2.28 38.66 37.53
CA GLU A 120 -1.92 39.61 38.58
C GLU A 120 -3.18 40.07 39.34
N LEU A 121 -3.04 40.42 40.62
CA LEU A 121 -3.79 41.56 41.15
C LEU A 121 -2.87 42.35 42.10
N PRO A 122 -2.76 43.68 41.97
CA PRO A 122 -1.74 44.49 42.64
C PRO A 122 -2.22 45.16 43.93
N LYS A 123 -1.21 45.46 44.77
CA LYS A 123 -1.11 46.37 45.95
C LYS A 123 -1.93 46.05 47.20
#